data_AF-A0A2V6Z6V8-F1
#
_entry.id   AF-A0A2V6Z6V8-F1
#
_cell.length_a   1.000
_cell.length_b   1.000
_cell.length_c   1.000
_cell.angle_alpha   90.00
_cell.angle_beta   90.00
_cell.angle_gamma   90.00
#
_symmetry.space_group_name_H-M   'P 1'
#
loop_
_entity.id
_entity.type
_entity.pdbx_description
1 polymer ?
#
loop_
_entity_poly.entity_id
_entity_poly.type
_entity_poly.pdbx_seq_one_letter_code
_entity_poly.pdbx_strand_id
1 'polypeptide(L)'
;MPSVLRRIIGLVIGLAGVAIAVAPVAAQEPVAEVRTWSGETLRLSQPSLEVFYTIPVKGEDTPPADAAASTPPPMLFGSASSLAGALEKKPEPLSGQRQAESVTFQKGAVERRIPLLSVASLAFTRRPVVSALPAYLAATHFRYAATAVLLDGTTAEADYVNLGTTVLRGTASDGRIEIPWHEIETLRFVR
;
A
#
# COMPACT_ATOMS: atom_id res chain seq x y z
N MET A 1 24.91 -26.26 78.40
CA MET A 1 24.79 -26.70 76.99
C MET A 1 23.33 -27.10 76.76
N PRO A 2 22.59 -26.67 75.72
CA PRO A 2 22.85 -25.64 74.70
C PRO A 2 21.72 -24.58 74.57
N SER A 3 22.09 -23.41 74.01
CA SER A 3 21.40 -22.49 73.07
C SER A 3 19.86 -22.57 72.86
N VAL A 4 19.10 -21.47 72.65
CA VAL A 4 19.04 -20.60 71.45
C VAL A 4 18.02 -19.47 71.77
N LEU A 5 18.41 -18.21 72.02
CA LEU A 5 18.45 -17.06 71.09
C LEU A 5 17.31 -16.95 70.05
N ARG A 6 16.37 -15.98 70.18
CA ARG A 6 15.78 -15.17 69.06
C ARG A 6 14.70 -14.18 69.59
N ARG A 7 14.98 -12.86 69.58
CA ARG A 7 14.60 -11.84 68.55
C ARG A 7 13.09 -11.53 68.56
N ILE A 8 12.60 -10.52 69.28
CA ILE A 8 12.45 -9.07 68.97
C ILE A 8 11.91 -8.73 67.55
N ILE A 9 10.91 -7.83 67.56
CA ILE A 9 10.53 -6.76 66.60
C ILE A 9 9.30 -7.04 65.74
N GLY A 10 8.26 -6.25 66.02
CA GLY A 10 6.99 -6.18 65.30
C GLY A 10 7.14 -5.64 63.88
N LEU A 11 6.24 -6.12 63.03
CA LEU A 11 6.15 -5.74 61.62
C LEU A 11 5.11 -4.62 61.47
N VAL A 12 5.59 -3.41 61.24
CA VAL A 12 4.79 -2.29 60.73
C VAL A 12 4.63 -2.50 59.22
N ILE A 13 3.38 -2.64 58.77
CA ILE A 13 3.03 -2.78 57.35
C ILE A 13 3.10 -1.38 56.71
N GLY A 14 4.19 -1.11 55.98
CA GLY A 14 4.30 0.03 55.08
C GLY A 14 3.67 -0.29 53.74
N LEU A 15 2.53 0.34 53.44
CA LEU A 15 1.86 0.25 52.15
C LEU A 15 2.63 1.12 51.13
N ALA A 16 3.58 0.53 50.43
CA ALA A 16 4.26 1.20 49.31
C ALA A 16 3.36 1.11 48.07
N GLY A 17 2.71 2.22 47.72
CA GLY A 17 1.99 2.38 46.46
C GLY A 17 2.95 2.21 45.29
N VAL A 18 2.78 1.15 44.51
CA VAL A 18 3.47 0.96 43.23
C VAL A 18 2.84 1.92 42.24
N ALA A 19 3.50 3.05 42.01
CA ALA A 19 3.22 3.90 40.86
C ALA A 19 3.68 3.13 39.61
N ILE A 20 2.73 2.56 38.88
CA ILE A 20 3.00 1.97 37.56
C ILE A 20 3.30 3.15 36.63
N ALA A 21 4.58 3.44 36.41
CA ALA A 21 5.02 4.33 35.36
C ALA A 21 4.72 3.64 34.02
N VAL A 22 3.57 3.93 33.44
CA VAL A 22 3.27 3.59 32.04
C VAL A 22 4.14 4.53 31.21
N ALA A 23 5.33 4.07 30.81
CA ALA A 23 6.11 4.77 29.82
C ALA A 23 5.26 4.91 28.54
N PRO A 24 5.24 6.08 27.88
CA PRO A 24 4.58 6.19 26.59
C PRO A 24 5.23 5.19 25.65
N VAL A 25 4.42 4.26 25.12
CA VAL A 25 4.84 3.44 23.98
C VAL A 25 5.18 4.42 22.87
N ALA A 26 6.47 4.64 22.63
CA ALA A 26 6.91 5.30 21.42
C ALA A 26 6.35 4.46 20.27
N ALA A 27 5.46 5.05 19.47
CA ALA A 27 4.94 4.40 18.27
C ALA A 27 6.16 4.00 17.43
N GLN A 28 6.46 2.70 17.37
CA GLN A 28 7.55 2.21 16.56
C GLN A 28 7.25 2.61 15.11
N GLU A 29 8.19 3.29 14.46
CA GLU A 29 8.01 3.62 13.05
C GLU A 29 7.86 2.31 12.26
N PRO A 30 6.85 2.20 11.39
CA PRO A 30 6.65 1.00 10.60
C PRO A 30 7.87 0.78 9.70
N VAL A 31 8.37 -0.44 9.71
CA VAL A 31 9.46 -0.91 8.86
C VAL A 31 8.93 -2.01 7.95
N ALA A 32 9.37 -2.05 6.70
CA ALA A 32 9.12 -3.17 5.80
C ALA A 32 10.42 -3.91 5.47
N GLU A 33 10.43 -5.22 5.63
CA GLU A 33 11.45 -6.11 5.09
C GLU A 33 10.91 -6.66 3.76
N VAL A 34 11.64 -6.42 2.68
CA VAL A 34 11.25 -6.77 1.31
C VAL A 34 12.28 -7.71 0.74
N ARG A 35 11.84 -8.79 0.12
CA ARG A 35 12.67 -9.63 -0.74
C ARG A 35 12.14 -9.57 -2.15
N THR A 36 13.02 -9.31 -3.11
CA THR A 36 12.67 -9.26 -4.52
C THR A 36 12.94 -10.59 -5.21
N TRP A 37 12.34 -10.79 -6.37
CA TRP A 37 12.59 -11.97 -7.21
C TRP A 37 14.03 -12.07 -7.74
N SER A 38 14.81 -10.98 -7.70
CA SER A 38 16.25 -11.00 -8.02
C SER A 38 17.12 -11.53 -6.86
N GLY A 39 16.52 -11.77 -5.69
CA GLY A 39 17.21 -12.23 -4.48
C GLY A 39 17.70 -11.10 -3.58
N GLU A 40 17.43 -9.85 -3.94
CA GLU A 40 17.77 -8.70 -3.11
C GLU A 40 16.86 -8.64 -1.87
N THR A 41 17.43 -8.27 -0.73
CA THR A 41 16.68 -8.07 0.51
C THR A 41 16.90 -6.65 1.01
N LEU A 42 15.82 -5.90 1.18
CA LEU A 42 15.81 -4.49 1.54
C LEU A 42 15.01 -4.28 2.82
N ARG A 43 15.49 -3.36 3.65
CA ARG A 43 14.77 -2.90 4.84
C ARG A 43 14.41 -1.43 4.65
N LEU A 44 13.12 -1.17 4.54
CA LEU A 44 12.57 0.15 4.26
C LEU A 44 11.94 0.74 5.53
N SER A 45 12.31 1.96 5.88
CA SER A 45 11.54 2.78 6.83
C SER A 45 10.41 3.51 6.11
N GLN A 46 9.33 3.80 6.87
CA GLN A 46 8.15 4.52 6.38
C GLN A 46 7.57 3.91 5.08
N PRO A 47 7.30 2.58 5.04
CA PRO A 47 6.83 1.93 3.83
C PRO A 47 5.44 2.42 3.45
N SER A 48 5.27 2.84 2.19
CA SER A 48 3.98 3.20 1.60
C SER A 48 3.75 2.41 0.31
N LEU A 49 2.51 1.94 0.12
CA LEU A 49 2.11 1.35 -1.14
C LEU A 49 1.44 2.41 -2.00
N GLU A 50 1.91 2.65 -3.21
CA GLU A 50 1.41 3.73 -4.07
C GLU A 50 0.94 3.21 -5.42
N VAL A 51 -0.13 3.80 -5.94
CA VAL A 51 -0.74 3.45 -7.23
C VAL A 51 -0.70 4.66 -8.15
N PHE A 52 -0.15 4.47 -9.35
CA PHE A 52 -0.15 5.46 -10.42
C PHE A 52 -1.30 5.21 -11.37
N TYR A 53 -2.12 6.19 -11.65
CA TYR A 53 -3.22 6.01 -12.60
C TYR A 53 -3.30 7.18 -13.56
N THR A 54 -3.78 6.87 -14.76
CA THR A 54 -4.04 7.87 -15.79
C THR A 54 -5.53 8.11 -15.84
N ILE A 55 -5.94 9.37 -15.68
CA ILE A 55 -7.32 9.80 -15.87
C ILE A 55 -7.47 10.15 -17.36
N PRO A 56 -8.25 9.37 -18.13
CA PRO A 56 -8.57 9.78 -19.49
C PRO A 56 -9.37 11.08 -19.41
N VAL A 57 -8.96 12.11 -20.15
CA VAL A 57 -9.78 13.31 -20.26
C VAL A 57 -10.99 12.92 -21.09
N LYS A 58 -12.19 13.25 -20.59
CA LYS A 58 -13.44 13.05 -21.31
C LYS A 58 -13.34 13.85 -22.62
N GLY A 59 -13.03 13.16 -23.72
CA GLY A 59 -13.28 13.70 -25.04
C GLY A 59 -14.77 14.01 -25.13
N GLU A 60 -15.10 15.16 -25.68
CA GLU A 60 -16.45 15.47 -26.08
C GLU A 60 -16.84 14.48 -27.20
N ASP A 61 -17.26 13.27 -26.82
CA ASP A 61 -18.05 12.40 -27.69
C ASP A 61 -19.35 13.15 -27.94
N THR A 62 -19.37 13.92 -29.03
CA THR A 62 -20.58 14.56 -29.54
C THR A 62 -21.59 13.44 -29.80
N PRO A 63 -22.73 13.38 -29.06
CA PRO A 63 -23.84 12.52 -29.49
C PRO A 63 -24.36 13.07 -30.82
N PRO A 64 -24.93 12.25 -31.73
CA PRO A 64 -25.69 12.80 -32.83
C PRO A 64 -26.75 13.75 -32.27
N ALA A 65 -26.75 14.97 -32.80
CA ALA A 65 -27.58 16.07 -32.34
C ALA A 65 -29.05 15.67 -32.37
N ASP A 66 -29.68 15.65 -31.20
CA ASP A 66 -31.06 16.09 -30.97
C ASP A 66 -31.39 16.01 -29.48
N ALA A 67 -31.23 17.15 -28.79
CA ALA A 67 -32.09 17.57 -27.67
C ALA A 67 -31.56 18.89 -27.10
N ALA A 68 -32.24 19.98 -27.44
CA ALA A 68 -32.07 21.27 -26.80
C ALA A 68 -32.46 21.21 -25.31
N ALA A 69 -31.63 21.75 -24.42
CA ALA A 69 -32.07 22.40 -23.18
C ALA A 69 -30.94 23.23 -22.55
N SER A 70 -31.22 24.51 -22.38
CA SER A 70 -30.37 25.60 -21.89
C SER A 70 -29.68 25.33 -20.55
N THR A 71 -28.39 25.63 -20.46
CA THR A 71 -27.73 25.97 -19.19
C THR A 71 -26.78 27.14 -19.46
N PRO A 72 -26.72 28.18 -18.60
CA PRO A 72 -25.87 29.34 -18.87
C PRO A 72 -24.38 28.95 -18.79
N PRO A 73 -23.50 29.52 -19.63
CA PRO A 73 -22.08 29.19 -19.58
C PRO A 73 -21.44 29.72 -18.28
N PRO A 74 -20.47 29.01 -17.69
CA PRO A 74 -19.65 29.55 -16.62
C PRO A 74 -18.80 30.70 -17.19
N MET A 75 -18.83 31.87 -16.54
CA MET A 75 -17.96 33.00 -16.86
C MET A 75 -16.51 32.65 -16.50
N LEU A 76 -15.75 32.16 -17.49
CA LEU A 76 -14.30 32.06 -17.41
C LEU A 76 -13.68 33.42 -17.75
N PHE A 77 -13.21 34.12 -16.72
CA PHE A 77 -12.35 35.30 -16.88
C PHE A 77 -10.98 34.83 -17.36
N GLY A 78 -10.74 34.91 -18.66
CA GLY A 78 -9.45 34.62 -19.30
C GLY A 78 -9.39 35.30 -20.67
N SER A 79 -8.28 35.97 -20.96
CA SER A 79 -8.08 36.78 -22.16
C SER A 79 -8.16 35.95 -23.45
N ALA A 80 -8.84 36.48 -24.47
CA ALA A 80 -9.12 35.84 -25.75
C ALA A 80 -7.87 35.33 -26.52
N SER A 81 -6.69 35.84 -26.19
CA SER A 81 -5.41 35.42 -26.78
C SER A 81 -4.93 34.04 -26.31
N SER A 82 -5.51 33.49 -25.24
CA SER A 82 -5.17 32.15 -24.71
C SER A 82 -6.00 31.00 -25.30
N LEU A 83 -7.15 31.30 -25.94
CA LEU A 83 -8.01 30.29 -26.57
C LEU A 83 -7.50 29.81 -27.94
N ALA A 84 -6.77 30.66 -28.67
CA ALA A 84 -6.31 30.30 -30.02
C ALA A 84 -5.26 29.17 -30.03
N GLY A 85 -4.44 29.06 -28.97
CA GLY A 85 -3.47 27.97 -28.82
C GLY A 85 -4.00 26.72 -28.10
N ALA A 86 -5.15 26.83 -27.42
CA ALA A 86 -5.75 25.73 -26.66
C ALA A 86 -6.70 24.85 -27.50
N LEU A 87 -7.15 25.32 -28.67
CA LEU A 87 -8.05 24.56 -29.55
C LEU A 87 -7.36 23.46 -30.38
N GLU A 88 -6.03 23.50 -30.54
CA GLU A 88 -5.29 22.48 -31.29
C GLU A 88 -4.72 21.36 -30.41
N LYS A 89 -4.59 21.60 -29.10
CA LYS A 89 -4.00 20.64 -28.18
C LYS A 89 -5.09 19.72 -27.63
N LYS A 90 -5.18 18.51 -28.18
CA LYS A 90 -6.01 17.43 -27.60
C LYS A 90 -5.72 17.36 -26.09
N PRO A 91 -6.74 17.24 -25.23
CA PRO A 91 -6.53 17.24 -23.81
C PRO A 91 -5.62 16.07 -23.42
N GLU A 92 -4.45 16.39 -22.86
CA GLU A 92 -3.48 15.41 -22.41
C GLU A 92 -4.05 14.65 -21.21
N PRO A 93 -3.90 13.31 -21.17
CA PRO A 93 -4.36 12.52 -20.03
C PRO A 93 -3.65 12.97 -18.75
N LEU A 94 -4.43 13.17 -17.68
CA LEU A 94 -3.89 13.59 -16.38
C LEU A 94 -3.34 12.38 -15.64
N SER A 95 -2.13 12.48 -15.09
CA SER A 95 -1.55 11.46 -14.23
C SER A 95 -1.85 11.76 -12.75
N GLY A 96 -2.25 10.75 -11.99
CA GLY A 96 -2.52 10.83 -10.56
C GLY A 96 -1.74 9.78 -9.78
N GLN A 97 -1.45 10.10 -8.51
CA GLN A 97 -0.77 9.23 -7.56
C GLN A 97 -1.61 9.17 -6.28
N ARG A 98 -1.81 7.96 -5.75
CA ARG A 98 -2.48 7.77 -4.45
C ARG A 98 -1.79 6.68 -3.64
N GLN A 99 -1.83 6.82 -2.32
CA GLN A 99 -1.48 5.71 -1.43
C GLN A 99 -2.60 4.67 -1.45
N ALA A 100 -2.25 3.41 -1.65
CA ALA A 100 -3.16 2.29 -1.47
C ALA A 100 -3.33 2.02 0.02
N GLU A 101 -4.58 1.93 0.47
CA GLU A 101 -4.91 1.59 1.86
C GLU A 101 -5.14 0.07 2.04
N SER A 102 -5.24 -0.66 0.93
CA SER A 102 -5.67 -2.05 0.89
C SER A 102 -5.20 -2.77 -0.36
N VAL A 103 -5.09 -4.09 -0.29
CA VAL A 103 -4.85 -4.97 -1.44
C VAL A 103 -6.10 -5.79 -1.75
N THR A 104 -6.40 -5.97 -3.02
CA THR A 104 -7.52 -6.78 -3.49
C THR A 104 -7.07 -8.20 -3.77
N PHE A 105 -7.61 -9.15 -3.01
CA PHE A 105 -7.37 -10.58 -3.10
C PHE A 105 -8.53 -11.25 -3.82
N GLN A 106 -8.26 -11.99 -4.88
CA GLN A 106 -9.27 -12.78 -5.58
C GLN A 106 -8.99 -14.28 -5.41
N LYS A 107 -9.97 -15.02 -4.90
CA LYS A 107 -9.93 -16.49 -4.77
C LYS A 107 -11.21 -17.07 -5.37
N GLY A 108 -11.09 -17.81 -6.47
CA GLY A 108 -12.23 -18.17 -7.32
C GLY A 108 -13.05 -16.95 -7.75
N ALA A 109 -14.36 -16.96 -7.48
CA ALA A 109 -15.28 -15.85 -7.77
C ALA A 109 -15.40 -14.82 -6.63
N VAL A 110 -14.65 -14.99 -5.54
CA VAL A 110 -14.73 -14.13 -4.36
C VAL A 110 -13.61 -13.09 -4.40
N GLU A 111 -14.00 -11.82 -4.33
CA GLU A 111 -13.08 -10.71 -4.13
C GLU A 111 -13.10 -10.28 -2.65
N ARG A 112 -11.92 -10.12 -2.07
CA ARG A 112 -11.73 -9.64 -0.71
C ARG A 112 -10.75 -8.48 -0.70
N ARG A 113 -11.16 -7.37 -0.10
CA ARG A 113 -10.29 -6.21 0.12
C ARG A 113 -9.65 -6.32 1.50
N ILE A 114 -8.32 -6.41 1.55
CA ILE A 114 -7.55 -6.55 2.79
C ILE A 114 -6.89 -5.21 3.12
N PRO A 115 -7.19 -4.57 4.25
CA PRO A 115 -6.50 -3.35 4.67
C PRO A 115 -5.01 -3.60 4.88
N LEU A 116 -4.12 -2.78 4.31
CA LEU A 116 -2.67 -2.95 4.47
C LEU A 116 -2.25 -2.87 5.93
N LEU A 117 -2.89 -2.00 6.70
CA LEU A 117 -2.66 -1.88 8.13
C LEU A 117 -2.98 -3.16 8.92
N SER A 118 -3.75 -4.10 8.36
CA SER A 118 -4.04 -5.40 8.99
C SER A 118 -3.04 -6.50 8.59
N VAL A 119 -2.17 -6.23 7.61
CA VAL A 119 -1.24 -7.21 7.06
C VAL A 119 0.04 -7.24 7.89
N ALA A 120 0.47 -8.43 8.32
CA ALA A 120 1.77 -8.67 8.93
C ALA A 120 2.80 -9.07 7.86
N SER A 121 2.42 -9.93 6.92
CA SER A 121 3.27 -10.29 5.78
C SER A 121 2.47 -10.69 4.54
N LEU A 122 3.13 -10.59 3.38
CA LEU A 122 2.67 -11.04 2.08
C LEU A 122 3.75 -11.90 1.45
N ALA A 123 3.36 -13.05 0.93
CA ALA A 123 4.21 -13.89 0.10
C ALA A 123 3.55 -14.06 -1.27
N PHE A 124 4.28 -13.72 -2.33
CA PHE A 124 3.81 -13.82 -3.70
C PHE A 124 4.30 -15.10 -4.35
N THR A 125 3.47 -15.62 -5.25
CA THR A 125 3.87 -16.65 -6.19
C THR A 125 3.59 -16.14 -7.59
N ARG A 126 4.55 -16.28 -8.50
CA ARG A 126 4.41 -15.92 -9.91
C ARG A 126 4.40 -17.17 -10.77
N ARG A 127 3.45 -17.24 -11.71
CA ARG A 127 3.39 -18.31 -12.72
C ARG A 127 3.45 -17.69 -14.10
N PRO A 128 4.32 -18.19 -15.01
CA PRO A 128 4.33 -17.70 -16.38
C PRO A 128 2.98 -18.00 -17.03
N VAL A 129 2.48 -17.05 -17.81
CA VAL A 129 1.25 -17.20 -18.58
C VAL A 129 1.57 -16.95 -20.04
N VAL A 130 1.04 -17.82 -20.89
CA VAL A 130 1.09 -17.63 -22.34
C VAL A 130 0.12 -16.50 -22.67
N SER A 131 0.66 -15.38 -23.11
CA SER A 131 -0.12 -14.24 -23.58
C SER A 131 -0.38 -14.38 -25.07
N ALA A 132 -1.61 -14.15 -25.48
CA ALA A 132 -1.95 -13.97 -26.89
C ALA A 132 -1.65 -12.54 -27.37
N LEU A 133 -1.19 -11.65 -26.48
CA LEU A 133 -0.79 -10.29 -26.83
C LEU A 133 0.52 -10.32 -27.62
N PRO A 134 0.70 -9.45 -28.62
CA PRO A 134 1.95 -9.37 -29.36
C PRO A 134 3.15 -9.10 -28.44
N ALA A 135 4.30 -9.69 -28.77
CA ALA A 135 5.51 -9.70 -27.93
C ALA A 135 6.12 -8.32 -27.61
N TYR A 136 5.63 -7.23 -28.19
CA TYR A 136 6.17 -5.89 -27.93
C TYR A 136 5.83 -5.33 -26.53
N LEU A 137 4.95 -5.99 -25.76
CA LEU A 137 4.58 -5.54 -24.41
C LEU A 137 5.36 -6.23 -23.27
N ALA A 138 5.86 -7.44 -23.48
CA ALA A 138 6.83 -8.15 -22.63
C ALA A 138 7.14 -9.53 -23.24
N ALA A 139 8.36 -10.04 -23.08
CA ALA A 139 8.73 -11.39 -23.53
C ALA A 139 8.07 -12.51 -22.68
N THR A 140 7.62 -12.21 -21.46
CA THR A 140 6.96 -13.16 -20.56
C THR A 140 5.97 -12.44 -19.67
N HIS A 141 4.74 -12.95 -19.63
CA HIS A 141 3.71 -12.45 -18.72
C HIS A 141 3.61 -13.38 -17.51
N PHE A 142 3.30 -12.82 -16.35
CA PHE A 142 3.11 -13.58 -15.12
C PHE A 142 1.73 -13.34 -14.55
N ARG A 143 1.11 -14.39 -14.04
CA ARG A 143 0.00 -14.31 -13.10
C ARG A 143 0.55 -14.42 -11.69
N TYR A 144 0.07 -13.54 -10.82
CA TYR A 144 0.47 -13.48 -9.43
C TYR A 144 -0.64 -14.00 -8.53
N ALA A 145 -0.29 -14.90 -7.64
CA ALA A 145 -1.10 -15.32 -6.49
C ALA A 145 -0.38 -14.87 -5.21
N ALA A 146 -1.09 -14.74 -4.10
CA ALA A 146 -0.48 -14.32 -2.85
C ALA A 146 -1.12 -14.98 -1.63
N THR A 147 -0.32 -15.07 -0.56
CA THR A 147 -0.77 -15.39 0.78
C THR A 147 -0.45 -14.22 1.69
N ALA A 148 -1.46 -13.68 2.36
CA ALA A 148 -1.31 -12.68 3.41
C ALA A 148 -1.42 -13.36 4.77
N VAL A 149 -0.51 -13.02 5.68
CA VAL A 149 -0.69 -13.24 7.12
C VAL A 149 -1.14 -11.92 7.72
N LEU A 150 -2.26 -11.92 8.41
CA LEU A 150 -2.80 -10.75 9.09
C LEU A 150 -2.24 -10.66 10.52
N LEU A 151 -2.40 -9.49 11.15
CA LEU A 151 -1.95 -9.26 12.53
C LEU A 151 -2.60 -10.15 13.57
N ASP A 152 -3.85 -10.55 13.32
CA ASP A 152 -4.59 -11.47 14.18
C ASP A 152 -4.12 -12.93 14.02
N GLY A 153 -3.11 -13.18 13.18
CA GLY A 153 -2.56 -14.49 12.87
C GLY A 153 -3.36 -15.26 11.83
N THR A 154 -4.49 -14.73 11.35
CA THR A 154 -5.26 -15.38 10.28
C THR A 154 -4.55 -15.25 8.95
N THR A 155 -4.85 -16.18 8.04
CA THR A 155 -4.30 -16.19 6.69
C THR A 155 -5.39 -15.91 5.67
N ALA A 156 -5.02 -15.14 4.63
CA ALA A 156 -5.85 -14.92 3.46
C ALA A 156 -5.07 -15.32 2.22
N GLU A 157 -5.70 -16.12 1.38
CA GLU A 157 -5.10 -16.61 0.13
C GLU A 157 -5.81 -16.01 -1.07
N ALA A 158 -5.04 -15.78 -2.13
CA ALA A 158 -5.53 -15.29 -3.40
C ALA A 158 -4.91 -16.09 -4.55
N ASP A 159 -5.77 -16.59 -5.45
CA ASP A 159 -5.37 -17.18 -6.74
C ASP A 159 -4.98 -16.12 -7.77
N TYR A 160 -5.41 -14.88 -7.51
CA TYR A 160 -5.07 -13.71 -8.29
C TYR A 160 -5.03 -12.48 -7.39
N VAL A 161 -3.99 -11.66 -7.57
CA VAL A 161 -3.92 -10.32 -6.97
C VAL A 161 -3.79 -9.32 -8.10
N ASN A 162 -4.67 -8.30 -8.10
CA ASN A 162 -4.54 -7.20 -9.05
C ASN A 162 -3.53 -6.19 -8.52
N LEU A 163 -2.39 -6.10 -9.20
CA LEU A 163 -1.25 -5.30 -8.76
C LEU A 163 -1.11 -4.01 -9.57
N GLY A 164 -1.90 -3.83 -10.63
CA GLY A 164 -1.88 -2.67 -11.50
C GLY A 164 -0.48 -2.11 -11.75
N THR A 165 -0.34 -0.82 -11.49
CA THR A 165 0.86 0.03 -11.56
C THR A 165 1.44 0.29 -10.17
N THR A 166 1.22 -0.63 -9.23
CA THR A 166 1.52 -0.39 -7.82
C THR A 166 3.02 -0.48 -7.55
N VAL A 167 3.53 0.41 -6.69
CA VAL A 167 4.93 0.49 -6.28
C VAL A 167 5.01 0.58 -4.76
N LEU A 168 5.87 -0.23 -4.14
CA LEU A 168 6.23 -0.07 -2.73
C LEU A 168 7.33 0.97 -2.63
N ARG A 169 7.07 2.05 -1.88
CA ARG A 169 8.04 3.11 -1.61
C ARG A 169 8.48 3.07 -0.15
N GLY A 170 9.69 3.50 0.11
CA GLY A 170 10.21 3.70 1.45
C GLY A 170 11.61 4.30 1.42
N THR A 171 12.24 4.41 2.58
CA THR A 171 13.60 4.93 2.70
C THR A 171 14.54 3.83 3.19
N ALA A 172 15.68 3.66 2.53
CA ALA A 172 16.79 2.82 2.97
C ALA A 172 18.03 3.70 3.25
N SER A 173 19.16 3.06 3.58
CA SER A 173 20.40 3.76 3.93
C SER A 173 20.99 4.62 2.81
N ASP A 174 20.67 4.29 1.56
CA ASP A 174 21.12 4.96 0.33
C ASP A 174 20.12 6.00 -0.20
N GLY A 175 18.94 6.11 0.42
CA GLY A 175 17.93 7.10 0.09
C GLY A 175 16.55 6.50 -0.15
N ARG A 176 15.77 7.17 -0.99
CA ARG A 176 14.41 6.72 -1.33
C ARG A 176 14.48 5.56 -2.31
N ILE A 177 13.81 4.47 -1.99
CA ILE A 177 13.68 3.29 -2.85
C ILE A 177 12.23 3.16 -3.32
N GLU A 178 12.09 2.75 -4.57
CA GLU A 178 10.82 2.42 -5.22
C GLU A 178 10.92 1.03 -5.82
N ILE A 179 10.14 0.09 -5.29
CA ILE A 179 10.14 -1.31 -5.73
C ILE A 179 8.80 -1.57 -6.44
N PRO A 180 8.80 -1.83 -7.76
CA PRO A 180 7.58 -2.23 -8.45
C PRO A 180 7.00 -3.46 -7.78
N TRP A 181 5.68 -3.45 -7.54
CA TRP A 181 5.07 -4.50 -6.73
C TRP A 181 5.23 -5.91 -7.35
N HIS A 182 5.31 -5.99 -8.68
CA HIS A 182 5.53 -7.26 -9.39
C HIS A 182 6.96 -7.82 -9.23
N GLU A 183 7.92 -7.03 -8.74
CA GLU A 183 9.27 -7.48 -8.43
C GLU A 183 9.40 -8.07 -7.02
N ILE A 184 8.38 -7.92 -6.16
CA ILE A 184 8.38 -8.39 -4.79
C ILE A 184 8.05 -9.89 -4.72
N GLU A 185 8.91 -10.65 -4.04
CA GLU A 185 8.69 -12.05 -3.68
C GLU A 185 8.02 -12.16 -2.31
N THR A 186 8.56 -11.47 -1.29
CA THR A 186 7.96 -11.40 0.04
C THR A 186 8.05 -9.99 0.61
N LEU A 187 7.03 -9.60 1.37
CA LEU A 187 6.95 -8.34 2.10
C LEU A 187 6.51 -8.60 3.54
N ARG A 188 7.27 -8.10 4.52
CA ARG A 188 6.94 -8.24 5.94
C ARG A 188 6.94 -6.87 6.61
N PHE A 189 5.87 -6.54 7.30
CA PHE A 189 5.75 -5.31 8.08
C PHE A 189 6.15 -5.58 9.53
N VAL A 190 7.12 -4.82 10.02
CA VAL A 190 7.63 -4.83 11.40
C VAL A 190 7.15 -3.54 12.07
N ARG A 191 6.47 -3.68 13.19
CA ARG A 191 5.77 -2.60 13.91
C ARG A 191 5.57 -2.96 15.37
#